data_AF-A0A5N8H6W5-F1
#
_entry.id   AF-A0A5N8H6W5-F1
#
_cell.length_a   1.000
_cell.length_b   1.000
_cell.length_c   1.000
_cell.angle_alpha   90.00
_cell.angle_beta   90.00
_cell.angle_gamma   90.00
#
_symmetry.space_group_name_H-M   'P 1'
#
loop_
_entity.id
_entity.type
_entity.pdbx_description
1 polymer ?
#
loop_
_entity_poly.entity_id
_entity_poly.type
_entity_poly.pdbx_seq_one_letter_code
_entity_poly.pdbx_strand_id
1 'polypeptide(L)'
;HGNGGNLGQGEQTERPLRYRQEWQKVQDIYGSDSEDMAVERHALSLRFAHDNNQDYITCPLARLVRDVQGNWTQDESYIPPLLAFNAHDGLVQRLDTLLLQLRAKCQRLMAMRRESNQRMADFAVADVSLFWLLNALNSAEPVLSDFLRYPAVHPELVWRELARLAGALLTFSLEHNVSAVPPYVHESPSTVFPPLFSLLSELLEASLPSRVIALDLESLPGNRWKADLHDPRLREEADFYLSVRSSLPAHQVLHQLPLVCKIGAPDDVTLLINVALNGVPLVPLTSVPAALPLRLENQYFALDMHSDAAKSMLESGCCMIYAPGTMGDLKPELFAVLRT
;
A
#
# COMPACT_ATOMS: atom_id res chain seq x y z
N HIS A 1 -17.47 -38.06 51.34
CA HIS A 1 -17.23 -36.60 51.31
C HIS A 1 -15.97 -36.34 50.48
N GLY A 2 -16.08 -35.94 49.21
CA GLY A 2 -14.88 -35.94 48.35
C GLY A 2 -15.00 -35.32 46.96
N ASN A 3 -15.86 -34.31 46.78
CA ASN A 3 -15.83 -33.38 45.64
C ASN A 3 -16.31 -32.05 46.20
N GLY A 4 -15.58 -30.95 45.96
CA GLY A 4 -15.72 -29.65 46.66
C GLY A 4 -17.05 -28.88 46.49
N GLY A 5 -18.18 -29.56 46.30
CA GLY A 5 -19.52 -28.97 46.33
C GLY A 5 -19.72 -27.93 45.23
N ASN A 6 -19.62 -28.32 43.96
CA ASN A 6 -19.73 -27.40 42.82
C ASN A 6 -21.18 -27.04 42.45
N LEU A 7 -22.17 -27.67 43.08
CA LEU A 7 -23.60 -27.55 42.80
C LEU A 7 -24.32 -26.82 43.93
N GLY A 8 -24.96 -25.70 43.61
CA GLY A 8 -25.84 -25.00 44.55
C GLY A 8 -27.23 -25.64 44.58
N GLN A 9 -27.66 -26.06 45.77
CA GLN A 9 -28.99 -26.63 46.05
C GLN A 9 -29.91 -25.68 46.85
N GLY A 10 -29.69 -24.36 46.76
CA GLY A 10 -30.57 -23.35 47.35
C GLY A 10 -30.07 -22.69 48.65
N GLU A 11 -28.97 -23.14 49.23
CA GLU A 11 -28.32 -22.47 50.38
C GLU A 11 -27.35 -21.35 49.92
N GLN A 12 -27.30 -20.25 50.67
CA GLN A 12 -26.29 -19.21 50.49
C GLN A 12 -24.92 -19.79 50.85
N THR A 13 -24.00 -19.76 49.90
CA THR A 13 -22.62 -20.24 50.06
C THR A 13 -21.67 -19.04 50.07
N GLU A 14 -20.62 -19.12 50.89
CA GLU A 14 -19.62 -18.04 51.04
C GLU A 14 -18.83 -17.78 49.74
N ARG A 15 -18.77 -18.76 48.83
CA ARG A 15 -18.09 -18.67 47.54
C ARG A 15 -19.04 -18.99 46.39
N PRO A 16 -18.84 -18.41 45.18
CA PRO A 16 -19.64 -18.77 44.02
C PRO A 16 -19.47 -20.24 43.67
N LEU A 17 -20.59 -20.89 43.36
CA LEU A 17 -20.61 -22.28 42.88
C LEU A 17 -20.73 -22.31 41.35
N ARG A 18 -20.13 -23.30 40.71
CA ARG A 18 -20.07 -23.42 39.25
C ARG A 18 -21.43 -23.74 38.63
N TYR A 19 -22.24 -24.52 39.33
CA TYR A 19 -23.52 -25.03 38.84
C TYR A 19 -24.68 -24.71 39.76
N ARG A 20 -25.87 -24.58 39.17
CA ARG A 20 -27.17 -24.59 39.86
C ARG A 20 -27.98 -25.76 39.36
N GLN A 21 -28.74 -26.38 40.26
CA GLN A 21 -29.68 -27.42 39.91
C GLN A 21 -30.96 -26.80 39.37
N GLU A 22 -31.42 -27.30 38.23
CA GLU A 22 -32.72 -26.99 37.65
C GLU A 22 -33.46 -28.31 37.39
N TRP A 23 -34.74 -28.39 37.74
CA TRP A 23 -35.55 -29.55 37.37
C TRP A 23 -36.17 -29.31 36.00
N GLN A 24 -35.84 -30.16 35.04
CA GLN A 24 -36.36 -30.08 33.69
C GLN A 24 -37.05 -31.39 33.33
N LYS A 25 -38.22 -31.28 32.71
CA LYS A 25 -38.91 -32.41 32.12
C LYS A 25 -38.19 -32.82 30.84
N VAL A 26 -37.58 -34.00 30.83
CA VAL A 26 -36.76 -34.52 29.74
C VAL A 26 -37.50 -35.69 29.09
N GLN A 27 -37.63 -35.62 27.76
CA GLN A 27 -38.28 -36.63 26.93
C GLN A 27 -37.32 -37.79 26.65
N ASP A 28 -37.78 -39.03 26.81
CA ASP A 28 -37.04 -40.22 26.37
C ASP A 28 -36.81 -40.16 24.86
N ILE A 29 -35.58 -40.44 24.44
CA ILE A 29 -35.15 -40.48 23.04
C ILE A 29 -35.76 -41.65 22.25
N TYR A 30 -36.26 -42.70 22.93
CA TYR A 30 -36.86 -43.89 22.31
C TYR A 30 -38.39 -43.96 22.43
N GLY A 31 -39.02 -43.03 23.14
CA GLY A 31 -40.45 -43.05 23.43
C GLY A 31 -41.10 -41.67 23.39
N SER A 32 -42.36 -41.60 23.83
CA SER A 32 -43.12 -40.35 24.03
C SER A 32 -43.25 -39.96 25.51
N ASP A 33 -42.62 -40.74 26.40
CA ASP A 33 -42.68 -40.53 27.84
C ASP A 33 -41.62 -39.53 28.29
N SER A 34 -41.98 -38.67 29.25
CA SER A 34 -41.12 -37.63 29.77
C SER A 34 -41.02 -37.71 31.29
N GLU A 35 -39.81 -37.56 31.83
CA GLU A 35 -39.54 -37.60 33.27
C GLU A 35 -38.89 -36.31 33.75
N ASP A 36 -39.13 -35.96 35.02
CA ASP A 36 -38.46 -34.82 35.65
C ASP A 36 -37.04 -35.22 36.06
N MET A 37 -36.05 -34.59 35.44
CA MET A 37 -34.63 -34.82 35.70
C MET A 37 -33.97 -33.55 36.25
N ALA A 38 -33.10 -33.74 37.23
CA ALA A 38 -32.21 -32.69 37.70
C ALA A 38 -31.11 -32.45 36.67
N VAL A 39 -31.07 -31.26 36.09
CA VAL A 39 -30.04 -30.82 35.14
C VAL A 39 -29.14 -29.75 35.77
N GLU A 40 -27.86 -29.75 35.38
CA GLU A 40 -26.90 -28.75 35.82
C GLU A 40 -26.88 -27.56 34.87
N ARG A 41 -27.00 -26.34 35.42
CA ARG A 41 -26.82 -25.08 34.68
C ARG A 41 -25.62 -24.31 35.20
N HIS A 42 -24.83 -23.73 34.32
CA HIS A 42 -23.76 -22.83 34.73
C HIS A 42 -24.31 -21.61 35.45
N ALA A 43 -23.76 -21.28 36.62
CA ALA A 43 -24.14 -20.12 37.41
C ALA A 43 -23.49 -18.83 36.87
N LEU A 44 -23.80 -18.47 35.62
CA LEU A 44 -23.25 -17.27 34.96
C LEU A 44 -23.81 -15.99 35.60
N SER A 45 -22.97 -14.96 35.68
CA SER A 45 -23.38 -13.62 36.14
C SER A 45 -22.62 -12.53 35.39
N LEU A 46 -23.27 -11.39 35.14
CA LEU A 46 -22.64 -10.19 34.63
C LEU A 46 -22.08 -9.39 35.80
N ARG A 47 -20.81 -9.00 35.70
CA ARG A 47 -20.08 -8.28 36.74
C ARG A 47 -19.24 -7.19 36.12
N PHE A 48 -18.97 -6.13 36.87
CA PHE A 48 -18.06 -5.09 36.44
C PHE A 48 -16.61 -5.50 36.72
N ALA A 49 -15.68 -4.96 35.92
CA ALA A 49 -14.25 -5.20 36.12
C ALA A 49 -13.74 -4.66 37.47
N HIS A 50 -14.44 -3.69 38.07
CA HIS A 50 -14.12 -3.12 39.38
C HIS A 50 -14.77 -3.87 40.57
N ASP A 51 -15.58 -4.91 40.31
CA ASP A 51 -16.08 -5.79 41.36
C ASP A 51 -14.98 -6.72 41.86
N ASN A 52 -15.13 -7.27 43.08
CA ASN A 52 -14.28 -8.39 43.50
C ASN A 52 -14.63 -9.64 42.68
N ASN A 53 -13.70 -10.02 41.81
CA ASN A 53 -13.84 -11.14 40.86
C ASN A 53 -12.82 -12.27 41.09
N GLN A 54 -12.10 -12.29 42.23
CA GLN A 54 -11.02 -13.24 42.50
C GLN A 54 -11.45 -14.71 42.46
N ASP A 55 -12.70 -15.01 42.85
CA ASP A 55 -13.26 -16.36 42.84
C ASP A 55 -13.93 -16.74 41.49
N TYR A 56 -13.79 -15.89 40.47
CA TYR A 56 -14.40 -16.08 39.16
C TYR A 56 -13.35 -16.19 38.06
N ILE A 57 -13.68 -16.96 37.02
CA ILE A 57 -13.04 -16.83 35.71
C ILE A 57 -13.91 -15.88 34.90
N THR A 58 -13.35 -14.73 34.50
CA THR A 58 -14.10 -13.68 33.80
C THR A 58 -13.65 -13.53 32.36
N CYS A 59 -14.59 -13.27 31.46
CA CYS A 59 -14.33 -12.87 30.08
C CYS A 59 -14.92 -11.47 29.86
N PRO A 60 -14.12 -10.46 29.44
CA PRO A 60 -14.65 -9.14 29.09
C PRO A 60 -15.62 -9.23 27.90
N LEU A 61 -16.77 -8.54 28.02
CA LEU A 61 -17.85 -8.60 27.01
C LEU A 61 -18.09 -7.25 26.32
N ALA A 62 -18.24 -6.18 27.10
CA ALA A 62 -18.57 -4.86 26.59
C ALA A 62 -18.07 -3.77 27.53
N ARG A 63 -17.95 -2.55 27.00
CA ARG A 63 -17.68 -1.32 27.75
C ARG A 63 -18.87 -0.39 27.62
N LEU A 64 -19.30 0.20 28.74
CA LEU A 64 -20.36 1.20 28.77
C LEU A 64 -19.75 2.58 28.97
N VAL A 65 -20.26 3.56 28.23
CA VAL A 65 -19.86 4.97 28.27
C VAL A 65 -21.09 5.84 28.44
N ARG A 66 -20.90 7.10 28.85
CA ARG A 66 -22.00 8.08 28.87
C ARG A 66 -22.02 8.85 27.56
N ASP A 67 -23.21 9.01 26.99
CA ASP A 67 -23.41 9.88 25.83
C ASP A 67 -23.40 11.37 26.22
N VAL A 68 -23.53 12.24 25.22
CA VAL A 68 -23.59 13.70 25.42
C VAL A 68 -24.80 14.17 26.26
N GLN A 69 -25.83 13.33 26.40
CA GLN A 69 -27.02 13.58 27.20
C GLN A 69 -26.91 12.98 28.61
N GLY A 70 -25.82 12.25 28.90
CA GLY A 70 -25.56 11.58 30.18
C GLY A 70 -26.15 10.17 30.30
N ASN A 71 -26.80 9.63 29.26
CA ASN A 71 -27.34 8.27 29.26
C ASN A 71 -26.23 7.24 29.03
N TRP A 72 -26.42 6.01 29.53
CA TRP A 72 -25.49 4.91 29.29
C TRP A 72 -25.69 4.32 27.90
N THR A 73 -24.60 4.20 27.15
CA THR A 73 -24.55 3.54 25.84
C THR A 73 -23.37 2.56 25.80
N GLN A 74 -23.42 1.60 24.87
CA GLN A 74 -22.29 0.72 24.62
C GLN A 74 -21.23 1.46 23.80
N ASP A 75 -19.97 1.27 24.16
CA ASP A 75 -18.84 1.77 23.40
C ASP A 75 -18.57 0.90 22.18
N GLU A 76 -18.93 1.39 21.00
CA GLU A 76 -18.74 0.71 19.70
C GLU A 76 -17.25 0.55 19.32
N SER A 77 -16.34 1.28 19.96
CA SER A 77 -14.90 1.14 19.72
C SER A 77 -14.24 0.02 20.53
N TYR A 78 -14.96 -0.52 21.52
CA TYR A 78 -14.46 -1.57 22.39
C TYR A 78 -14.51 -2.93 21.70
N ILE A 79 -13.36 -3.61 21.63
CA ILE A 79 -13.23 -4.93 21.04
C ILE A 79 -12.92 -5.91 22.18
N PRO A 80 -13.84 -6.83 22.53
CA PRO A 80 -13.58 -7.87 23.52
C PRO A 80 -12.61 -8.93 22.96
N PRO A 81 -12.05 -9.83 23.81
CA PRO A 81 -11.35 -11.02 23.32
C PRO A 81 -12.26 -11.86 22.40
N LEU A 82 -11.79 -12.16 21.19
CA LEU A 82 -12.61 -12.79 20.16
C LEU A 82 -12.13 -14.22 19.88
N LEU A 83 -13.05 -15.19 19.87
CA LEU A 83 -12.77 -16.53 19.34
C LEU A 83 -12.95 -16.62 17.83
N ALA A 84 -13.84 -15.78 17.28
CA ALA A 84 -14.12 -15.68 15.85
C ALA A 84 -14.03 -14.21 15.43
N PHE A 85 -13.34 -13.92 14.32
CA PHE A 85 -13.11 -12.56 13.85
C PHE A 85 -14.42 -11.82 13.52
N ASN A 86 -15.43 -12.54 13.03
CA ASN A 86 -16.78 -12.02 12.80
C ASN A 86 -17.62 -11.76 14.07
N ALA A 87 -17.12 -12.04 15.27
CA ALA A 87 -17.81 -11.66 16.50
C ALA A 87 -17.80 -10.14 16.76
N HIS A 88 -17.05 -9.38 15.96
CA HIS A 88 -17.05 -7.91 15.99
C HIS A 88 -17.18 -7.33 14.57
N ASP A 89 -18.38 -6.87 14.21
CA ASP A 89 -18.69 -6.37 12.86
C ASP A 89 -17.76 -5.23 12.40
N GLY A 90 -17.38 -4.33 13.30
CA GLY A 90 -16.46 -3.24 12.98
C GLY A 90 -15.07 -3.70 12.54
N LEU A 91 -14.61 -4.90 12.92
CA LEU A 91 -13.34 -5.45 12.44
C LEU A 91 -13.47 -6.01 11.02
N VAL A 92 -14.60 -6.66 10.73
CA VAL A 92 -14.91 -7.16 9.39
C VAL A 92 -15.02 -6.00 8.40
N GLN A 93 -15.71 -4.92 8.79
CA GLN A 93 -15.83 -3.69 7.98
C GLN A 93 -14.46 -3.03 7.73
N ARG A 94 -13.58 -3.00 8.74
CA ARG A 94 -12.22 -2.48 8.56
C ARG A 94 -11.39 -3.34 7.62
N LEU A 95 -11.51 -4.67 7.70
CA LEU A 95 -10.85 -5.58 6.77
C LEU A 95 -11.36 -5.39 5.33
N ASP A 96 -12.66 -5.21 5.15
CA ASP A 96 -13.26 -4.95 3.84
C ASP A 96 -12.76 -3.62 3.23
N THR A 97 -12.73 -2.56 4.05
CA THR A 97 -12.19 -1.26 3.65
C THR A 97 -10.72 -1.35 3.26
N LEU A 98 -9.91 -2.04 4.06
CA LEU A 98 -8.49 -2.27 3.75
C LEU A 98 -8.33 -3.03 2.43
N LEU A 99 -9.14 -4.06 2.20
CA LEU A 99 -9.07 -4.86 0.98
C LEU A 99 -9.46 -4.03 -0.26
N LEU A 100 -10.42 -3.11 -0.13
CA LEU A 100 -10.76 -2.16 -1.18
C LEU A 100 -9.57 -1.26 -1.53
N GLN A 101 -8.91 -0.68 -0.52
CA GLN A 101 -7.70 0.15 -0.70
C GLN A 101 -6.59 -0.66 -1.38
N LEU A 102 -6.36 -1.89 -0.92
CA LEU A 102 -5.37 -2.80 -1.47
C LEU A 102 -5.64 -3.10 -2.94
N ARG A 103 -6.87 -3.47 -3.30
CA ARG A 103 -7.29 -3.75 -4.69
C ARG A 103 -7.11 -2.55 -5.59
N ALA A 104 -7.50 -1.35 -5.14
CA ALA A 104 -7.32 -0.13 -5.89
C ALA A 104 -5.82 0.16 -6.14
N LYS A 105 -4.98 -0.02 -5.12
CA LYS A 105 -3.52 0.11 -5.24
C LYS A 105 -2.95 -0.92 -6.23
N CYS A 106 -3.33 -2.19 -6.12
CA CYS A 106 -2.92 -3.25 -7.06
C CYS A 106 -3.27 -2.90 -8.51
N GLN A 107 -4.52 -2.49 -8.77
CA GLN A 107 -4.96 -2.13 -10.11
C GLN A 107 -4.13 -0.98 -10.70
N ARG A 108 -3.88 0.07 -9.90
CA ARG A 108 -3.03 1.19 -10.32
C ARG A 108 -1.61 0.74 -10.65
N LEU A 109 -0.99 -0.06 -9.78
CA LEU A 109 0.38 -0.55 -10.00
C LEU A 109 0.48 -1.51 -11.20
N MET A 110 -0.55 -2.32 -11.45
CA MET A 110 -0.64 -3.17 -12.64
C MET A 110 -0.81 -2.36 -13.92
N ALA A 111 -1.59 -1.26 -13.89
CA ALA A 111 -1.72 -0.35 -15.03
C ALA A 111 -0.38 0.29 -15.37
N MET A 112 0.34 0.83 -14.37
CA MET A 112 1.70 1.37 -14.54
C MET A 112 2.65 0.32 -15.15
N ARG A 113 2.55 -0.94 -14.73
CA ARG A 113 3.36 -2.03 -15.30
C ARG A 113 3.02 -2.32 -16.77
N ARG A 114 1.74 -2.27 -17.15
CA ARG A 114 1.32 -2.48 -18.54
C ARG A 114 1.80 -1.36 -19.46
N GLU A 115 1.74 -0.11 -19.00
CA GLU A 115 2.29 1.04 -19.72
C GLU A 115 3.81 0.91 -19.92
N SER A 116 4.54 0.47 -18.89
CA SER A 116 5.98 0.21 -19.00
C SER A 116 6.29 -0.90 -20.03
N ASN A 117 5.56 -2.03 -20.00
CA ASN A 117 5.76 -3.13 -20.94
C ASN A 117 5.38 -2.78 -22.39
N GLN A 118 4.32 -1.98 -22.61
CA GLN A 118 3.90 -1.55 -23.95
C GLN A 118 4.93 -0.63 -24.62
N ARG A 119 5.76 0.06 -23.84
CA ARG A 119 6.91 0.85 -24.32
C ARG A 119 8.12 0.00 -24.77
N MET A 120 7.95 -1.32 -24.97
CA MET A 120 8.94 -2.24 -25.55
C MET A 120 10.34 -2.15 -24.91
N ALA A 121 10.42 -2.13 -23.58
CA ALA A 121 11.69 -2.15 -22.88
C ALA A 121 11.69 -3.20 -21.77
N ASP A 122 12.61 -4.16 -21.90
CA ASP A 122 12.90 -5.16 -20.88
C ASP A 122 13.25 -4.50 -19.53
N PHE A 123 12.65 -5.02 -18.47
CA PHE A 123 12.89 -4.80 -17.03
C PHE A 123 14.00 -3.79 -16.68
N ALA A 124 13.60 -2.57 -16.31
CA ALA A 124 14.51 -1.63 -15.69
C ALA A 124 14.74 -1.99 -14.20
N VAL A 125 15.95 -1.74 -13.67
CA VAL A 125 16.26 -1.93 -12.23
C VAL A 125 15.32 -1.10 -11.32
N ALA A 126 14.80 0.03 -11.81
CA ALA A 126 13.77 0.83 -11.14
C ALA A 126 12.43 0.10 -10.95
N ASP A 127 12.14 -0.95 -11.74
CA ASP A 127 10.92 -1.75 -11.64
C ASP A 127 10.98 -2.81 -10.52
N VAL A 128 12.13 -2.99 -9.86
CA VAL A 128 12.29 -4.00 -8.80
C VAL A 128 11.42 -3.64 -7.58
N SER A 129 11.38 -2.37 -7.18
CA SER A 129 10.52 -1.91 -6.08
C SER A 129 9.04 -2.05 -6.42
N LEU A 130 8.65 -1.73 -7.65
CA LEU A 130 7.28 -1.93 -8.15
C LEU A 130 6.92 -3.43 -8.13
N PHE A 131 7.83 -4.29 -8.57
CA PHE A 131 7.65 -5.74 -8.57
C PHE A 131 7.49 -6.29 -7.14
N TRP A 132 8.35 -5.91 -6.21
CA TRP A 132 8.25 -6.36 -4.81
C TRP A 132 6.97 -5.87 -4.14
N LEU A 133 6.56 -4.63 -4.39
CA LEU A 133 5.29 -4.11 -3.88
C LEU A 133 4.11 -4.90 -4.47
N LEU A 134 4.08 -5.08 -5.80
CA LEU A 134 3.06 -5.91 -6.44
C LEU A 134 3.07 -7.34 -5.91
N ASN A 135 4.23 -7.94 -5.66
CA ASN A 135 4.34 -9.29 -5.11
C ASN A 135 3.72 -9.36 -3.71
N ALA A 136 4.02 -8.40 -2.84
CA ALA A 136 3.45 -8.31 -1.50
C ALA A 136 1.92 -8.18 -1.54
N LEU A 137 1.40 -7.26 -2.35
CA LEU A 137 -0.04 -7.01 -2.43
C LEU A 137 -0.80 -8.18 -3.09
N ASN A 138 -0.31 -8.71 -4.22
CA ASN A 138 -0.98 -9.81 -4.92
C ASN A 138 -0.96 -11.12 -4.12
N SER A 139 0.05 -11.30 -3.26
CA SER A 139 0.14 -12.48 -2.40
C SER A 139 -0.80 -12.36 -1.19
N ALA A 140 -1.01 -11.15 -0.67
CA ALA A 140 -1.91 -10.91 0.47
C ALA A 140 -3.40 -10.86 0.08
N GLU A 141 -3.73 -10.27 -1.08
CA GLU A 141 -5.12 -10.08 -1.53
C GLU A 141 -6.01 -11.35 -1.45
N PRO A 142 -5.62 -12.50 -2.03
CA PRO A 142 -6.49 -13.68 -2.03
C PRO A 142 -6.69 -14.25 -0.63
N VAL A 143 -5.67 -14.19 0.23
CA VAL A 143 -5.74 -14.68 1.61
C VAL A 143 -6.65 -13.79 2.46
N LEU A 144 -6.50 -12.47 2.35
CA LEU A 144 -7.36 -11.53 3.07
C LEU A 144 -8.81 -11.56 2.56
N SER A 145 -9.01 -11.78 1.25
CA SER A 145 -10.34 -11.97 0.68
C SER A 145 -11.02 -13.24 1.19
N ASP A 146 -10.26 -14.31 1.45
CA ASP A 146 -10.80 -15.55 2.01
C ASP A 146 -11.31 -15.33 3.45
N PHE A 147 -10.56 -14.57 4.26
CA PHE A 147 -11.01 -14.19 5.60
C PHE A 147 -12.30 -13.36 5.60
N LEU A 148 -12.56 -12.53 4.59
CA LEU A 148 -13.85 -11.84 4.47
C LEU A 148 -14.99 -12.78 4.06
N ARG A 149 -14.69 -13.78 3.23
CA ARG A 149 -15.69 -14.77 2.78
C ARG A 149 -16.04 -15.75 3.90
N TYR A 150 -15.05 -16.13 4.72
CA TYR A 150 -15.19 -17.06 5.84
C TYR A 150 -14.63 -16.44 7.13
N PRO A 151 -15.29 -15.41 7.69
CA PRO A 151 -14.74 -14.62 8.80
C PRO A 151 -14.87 -15.29 10.18
N ALA A 152 -15.42 -16.51 10.23
CA ALA A 152 -15.53 -17.32 11.45
C ALA A 152 -14.21 -18.04 11.79
N VAL A 153 -13.09 -17.29 11.82
CA VAL A 153 -11.75 -17.78 12.11
C VAL A 153 -11.17 -17.11 13.36
N HIS A 154 -10.21 -17.77 14.01
CA HIS A 154 -9.53 -17.17 15.16
C HIS A 154 -8.79 -15.88 14.74
N PRO A 155 -8.95 -14.75 15.45
CA PRO A 155 -8.37 -13.46 15.06
C PRO A 155 -6.85 -13.45 14.93
N GLU A 156 -6.13 -14.33 15.64
CA GLU A 156 -4.67 -14.46 15.50
C GLU A 156 -4.26 -14.81 14.06
N LEU A 157 -5.05 -15.63 13.35
CA LEU A 157 -4.75 -15.99 11.96
C LEU A 157 -4.81 -14.77 11.05
N VAL A 158 -5.81 -13.91 11.26
CA VAL A 158 -5.95 -12.64 10.53
C VAL A 158 -4.79 -11.70 10.87
N TRP A 159 -4.47 -11.56 12.16
CA TRP A 159 -3.34 -10.72 12.61
C TRP A 159 -2.01 -11.16 11.99
N ARG A 160 -1.72 -12.47 11.90
CA ARG A 160 -0.47 -12.98 11.30
C ARG A 160 -0.29 -12.51 9.86
N GLU A 161 -1.35 -12.56 9.06
CA GLU A 161 -1.28 -12.15 7.65
C GLU A 161 -1.30 -10.63 7.48
N LEU A 162 -2.01 -9.89 8.34
CA LEU A 162 -1.93 -8.43 8.38
C LEU A 162 -0.53 -7.94 8.79
N ALA A 163 0.09 -8.57 9.78
CA ALA A 163 1.45 -8.26 10.23
C ALA A 163 2.49 -8.59 9.16
N ARG A 164 2.31 -9.72 8.44
CA ARG A 164 3.16 -10.09 7.28
C ARG A 164 3.07 -9.03 6.19
N LEU A 165 1.86 -8.59 5.84
CA LEU A 165 1.66 -7.52 4.86
C LEU A 165 2.29 -6.21 5.32
N ALA A 166 2.07 -5.79 6.57
CA ALA A 166 2.66 -4.56 7.11
C ALA A 166 4.18 -4.60 7.06
N GLY A 167 4.80 -5.71 7.47
CA GLY A 167 6.25 -5.91 7.39
C GLY A 167 6.80 -5.80 5.96
N ALA A 168 6.07 -6.34 4.97
CA ALA A 168 6.45 -6.22 3.56
C ALA A 168 6.27 -4.79 3.01
N LEU A 169 5.29 -4.03 3.48
CA LEU A 169 5.09 -2.64 3.05
C LEU A 169 6.07 -1.67 3.71
N LEU A 170 6.49 -1.95 4.94
CA LEU A 170 7.46 -1.14 5.68
C LEU A 170 8.83 -1.09 5.00
N THR A 171 9.18 -2.04 4.12
CA THR A 171 10.42 -1.97 3.32
C THR A 171 10.46 -0.77 2.37
N PHE A 172 9.30 -0.16 2.08
CA PHE A 172 9.17 1.01 1.23
C PHE A 172 8.91 2.31 2.02
N SER A 173 8.77 2.22 3.35
CA SER A 173 8.53 3.38 4.21
C SER A 173 9.85 3.95 4.71
N LEU A 174 9.94 5.29 4.74
CA LEU A 174 11.01 6.03 5.42
C LEU A 174 10.55 6.63 6.75
N GLU A 175 9.23 6.67 6.98
CA GLU A 175 8.60 7.31 8.14
C GLU A 175 8.39 6.33 9.29
N HIS A 176 8.15 5.05 8.96
CA HIS A 176 7.86 4.01 9.93
C HIS A 176 8.92 2.91 9.95
N ASN A 177 9.14 2.33 11.13
CA ASN A 177 10.02 1.19 11.35
C ASN A 177 9.23 -0.07 11.66
N VAL A 178 9.89 -1.24 11.62
CA VAL A 178 9.30 -2.56 11.92
C VAL A 178 8.63 -2.61 13.31
N SER A 179 9.12 -1.85 14.29
CA SER A 179 8.52 -1.74 15.62
C SER A 179 7.14 -1.09 15.64
N ALA A 180 6.68 -0.49 14.54
CA ALA A 180 5.34 0.08 14.42
C ALA A 180 4.24 -1.00 14.34
N VAL A 181 4.57 -2.26 14.01
CA VAL A 181 3.61 -3.37 13.98
C VAL A 181 3.27 -3.77 15.42
N PRO A 182 2.02 -3.61 15.90
CA PRO A 182 1.65 -3.93 17.26
C PRO A 182 1.69 -5.44 17.51
N PRO A 183 2.25 -5.90 18.64
CA PRO A 183 2.26 -7.32 19.01
C PRO A 183 0.84 -7.82 19.29
N TYR A 184 0.59 -9.10 19.03
CA TYR A 184 -0.70 -9.70 19.31
C TYR A 184 -0.94 -9.85 20.81
N VAL A 185 -1.98 -9.19 21.33
CA VAL A 185 -2.47 -9.30 22.71
C VAL A 185 -3.95 -9.66 22.68
N HIS A 186 -4.25 -10.97 22.86
CA HIS A 186 -5.62 -11.50 22.75
C HIS A 186 -6.58 -10.90 23.79
N GLU A 187 -6.07 -10.56 24.97
CA GLU A 187 -6.84 -9.99 26.08
C GLU A 187 -7.25 -8.54 25.83
N SER A 188 -6.60 -7.85 24.88
CA SER A 188 -6.87 -6.44 24.56
C SER A 188 -6.78 -6.14 23.07
N PRO A 189 -7.67 -6.71 22.22
CA PRO A 189 -7.61 -6.55 20.77
C PRO A 189 -7.76 -5.10 20.30
N SER A 190 -8.40 -4.23 21.09
CA SER A 190 -8.48 -2.78 20.85
C SER A 190 -7.12 -2.09 20.77
N THR A 191 -6.07 -2.65 21.36
CA THR A 191 -4.70 -2.11 21.27
C THR A 191 -3.90 -2.68 20.10
N VAL A 192 -4.46 -3.67 19.39
CA VAL A 192 -3.77 -4.44 18.35
C VAL A 192 -4.32 -4.11 16.97
N PHE A 193 -5.61 -4.36 16.74
CA PHE A 193 -6.19 -4.26 15.40
C PHE A 193 -6.36 -2.81 14.91
N PRO A 194 -6.97 -1.89 15.69
CA PRO A 194 -7.11 -0.51 15.24
C PRO A 194 -5.80 0.15 14.78
N PRO A 195 -4.70 0.14 15.57
CA PRO A 195 -3.44 0.73 15.12
C PRO A 195 -2.82 -0.02 13.93
N LEU A 196 -2.95 -1.35 13.85
CA LEU A 196 -2.45 -2.12 12.71
C LEU A 196 -3.19 -1.77 11.41
N PHE A 197 -4.52 -1.62 11.46
CA PHE A 197 -5.32 -1.18 10.31
C PHE A 197 -4.94 0.24 9.88
N SER A 198 -4.79 1.18 10.81
CA SER A 198 -4.33 2.54 10.51
C SER A 198 -2.96 2.55 9.83
N LEU A 199 -1.99 1.83 10.39
CA LEU A 199 -0.65 1.69 9.79
C LEU A 199 -0.71 1.12 8.36
N LEU A 200 -1.51 0.08 8.14
CA LEU A 200 -1.65 -0.52 6.81
C LEU A 200 -2.30 0.43 5.81
N SER A 201 -3.33 1.17 6.21
CA SER A 201 -3.94 2.19 5.37
C SER A 201 -2.95 3.30 5.01
N GLU A 202 -2.19 3.80 5.97
CA GLU A 202 -1.12 4.80 5.74
C GLU A 202 -0.07 4.28 4.75
N LEU A 203 0.40 3.04 4.94
CA LEU A 203 1.39 2.41 4.04
C LEU A 203 0.83 2.15 2.62
N LEU A 204 -0.45 1.86 2.49
CA LEU A 204 -1.10 1.69 1.18
C LEU A 204 -1.34 3.03 0.48
N GLU A 205 -1.62 4.09 1.22
CA GLU A 205 -1.78 5.44 0.69
C GLU A 205 -0.44 6.04 0.27
N ALA A 206 0.61 5.81 1.06
CA ALA A 206 1.97 6.22 0.76
C ALA A 206 2.33 5.90 -0.70
N SER A 207 2.67 6.94 -1.48
CA SER A 207 3.03 6.77 -2.87
C SER A 207 4.34 5.98 -2.94
N LEU A 208 4.46 5.06 -3.90
CA LEU A 208 5.80 4.71 -4.35
C LEU A 208 6.42 6.02 -4.82
N PRO A 209 7.60 6.43 -4.32
CA PRO A 209 8.29 7.58 -4.88
C PRO A 209 8.76 7.23 -6.29
N SER A 210 7.86 7.30 -7.27
CA SER A 210 8.24 7.33 -8.68
C SER A 210 8.77 8.72 -8.94
N ARG A 211 10.06 8.90 -8.64
CA ARG A 211 10.77 10.16 -8.90
C ARG A 211 10.92 10.43 -10.39
N VAL A 212 10.63 9.45 -11.25
CA VAL A 212 10.83 9.56 -12.70
C VAL A 212 9.49 9.62 -13.42
N ILE A 213 9.37 10.61 -14.29
CA ILE A 213 8.28 10.82 -15.23
C ILE A 213 8.86 10.60 -16.63
N ALA A 214 8.36 9.59 -17.34
CA ALA A 214 8.68 9.42 -18.75
C ALA A 214 7.77 10.32 -19.59
N LEU A 215 8.37 11.18 -20.42
CA LEU A 215 7.65 12.13 -21.26
C LEU A 215 7.43 11.52 -22.64
N ASP A 216 6.19 11.51 -23.09
CA ASP A 216 5.84 10.97 -24.41
C ASP A 216 6.34 11.91 -25.51
N LEU A 217 7.14 11.35 -26.43
CA LEU A 217 7.71 12.07 -27.56
C LEU A 217 6.92 11.74 -28.84
N GLU A 218 6.19 12.72 -29.35
CA GLU A 218 5.55 12.67 -30.65
C GLU A 218 6.60 12.83 -31.76
N SER A 219 6.72 11.82 -32.63
CA SER A 219 7.65 11.86 -33.76
C SER A 219 7.07 12.71 -34.90
N LEU A 220 7.78 13.77 -35.26
CA LEU A 220 7.44 14.68 -36.35
C LEU A 220 8.36 14.46 -37.58
N PRO A 221 7.93 14.85 -38.79
CA PRO A 221 8.76 14.77 -39.99
C PRO A 221 10.07 15.55 -39.86
N GLY A 222 11.15 14.98 -40.41
CA GLY A 222 12.47 15.60 -40.45
C GLY A 222 13.33 15.39 -39.19
N ASN A 223 13.23 14.21 -38.56
CA ASN A 223 13.95 13.85 -37.33
C ASN A 223 13.73 14.85 -36.19
N ARG A 224 12.46 15.11 -35.90
CA ARG A 224 12.02 15.98 -34.82
C ARG A 224 11.12 15.21 -33.86
N TRP A 225 11.24 15.47 -32.56
CA TRP A 225 10.44 14.81 -31.52
C TRP A 225 9.95 15.79 -30.48
N LYS A 226 8.63 15.87 -30.30
CA LYS A 226 7.95 16.85 -29.45
C LYS A 226 7.42 16.20 -28.18
N ALA A 227 7.75 16.74 -27.02
CA ALA A 227 7.15 16.36 -25.75
C ALA A 227 6.44 17.57 -25.15
N ASP A 228 5.18 17.39 -24.77
CA ASP A 228 4.47 18.41 -24.02
C ASP A 228 4.74 18.27 -22.51
N LEU A 229 5.04 19.39 -21.85
CA LEU A 229 5.42 19.48 -20.44
C LEU A 229 4.25 20.03 -19.61
N HIS A 230 3.08 19.39 -19.69
CA HIS A 230 1.86 19.87 -19.02
C HIS A 230 1.82 19.57 -17.51
N ASP A 231 2.66 18.67 -17.01
CA ASP A 231 2.65 18.30 -15.58
C ASP A 231 3.27 19.45 -14.75
N PRO A 232 2.51 20.07 -13.83
CA PRO A 232 2.99 21.20 -13.04
C PRO A 232 4.22 20.84 -12.19
N ARG A 233 4.39 19.56 -11.81
CA ARG A 233 5.53 19.09 -11.03
C ARG A 233 6.87 19.24 -11.74
N LEU A 234 6.85 19.33 -13.08
CA LEU A 234 8.05 19.50 -13.90
C LEU A 234 8.64 20.91 -13.81
N ARG A 235 7.84 21.91 -13.39
CA ARG A 235 8.25 23.32 -13.38
C ARG A 235 8.95 23.76 -12.11
N GLU A 236 8.72 23.06 -11.00
CA GLU A 236 9.20 23.53 -9.70
C GLU A 236 10.60 23.00 -9.42
N GLU A 237 10.89 21.70 -9.54
CA GLU A 237 12.26 21.16 -9.33
C GLU A 237 12.48 19.80 -10.03
N ALA A 238 12.84 19.76 -11.31
CA ALA A 238 13.09 18.50 -12.04
C ALA A 238 14.38 18.52 -12.87
N ASP A 239 15.11 17.41 -12.85
CA ASP A 239 16.23 17.11 -13.74
C ASP A 239 15.75 16.38 -14.99
N PHE A 240 16.15 16.84 -16.17
CA PHE A 240 15.77 16.20 -17.43
C PHE A 240 16.92 15.36 -17.99
N TYR A 241 16.58 14.17 -18.49
CA TYR A 241 17.51 13.21 -19.04
C TYR A 241 17.01 12.68 -20.38
N LEU A 242 17.92 12.62 -21.35
CA LEU A 242 17.69 12.05 -22.66
C LEU A 242 18.36 10.67 -22.74
N SER A 243 17.56 9.66 -23.02
CA SER A 243 17.99 8.31 -23.33
C SER A 243 17.92 8.13 -24.84
N VAL A 244 19.01 7.70 -25.46
CA VAL A 244 19.10 7.61 -26.92
C VAL A 244 19.56 6.23 -27.33
N ARG A 245 18.77 5.59 -28.20
CA ARG A 245 19.19 4.42 -28.97
C ARG A 245 19.52 4.86 -30.39
N SER A 246 20.63 4.39 -30.93
CA SER A 246 21.04 4.65 -32.32
C SER A 246 21.72 3.41 -32.88
N SER A 247 21.73 3.27 -34.20
CA SER A 247 22.50 2.24 -34.92
C SER A 247 24.01 2.50 -34.94
N LEU A 248 24.46 3.69 -34.51
CA LEU A 248 25.87 4.06 -34.44
C LEU A 248 26.57 3.50 -33.18
N PRO A 249 27.90 3.30 -33.21
CA PRO A 249 28.67 2.92 -32.03
C PRO A 249 28.53 3.94 -30.88
N ALA A 250 28.43 3.44 -29.64
CA ALA A 250 28.23 4.26 -28.43
C ALA A 250 29.20 5.45 -28.30
N HIS A 251 30.49 5.24 -28.59
CA HIS A 251 31.49 6.32 -28.52
C HIS A 251 31.21 7.47 -29.50
N GLN A 252 30.66 7.17 -30.69
CA GLN A 252 30.30 8.20 -31.66
C GLN A 252 29.08 8.98 -31.17
N VAL A 253 28.07 8.27 -30.64
CA VAL A 253 26.86 8.90 -30.10
C VAL A 253 27.20 9.83 -28.94
N LEU A 254 28.03 9.39 -27.99
CA LEU A 254 28.44 10.18 -26.83
C LEU A 254 29.20 11.46 -27.21
N HIS A 255 30.04 11.41 -28.25
CA HIS A 255 30.82 12.58 -28.68
C HIS A 255 30.09 13.50 -29.67
N GLN A 256 29.33 12.93 -30.61
CA GLN A 256 28.74 13.70 -31.71
C GLN A 256 27.36 14.26 -31.34
N LEU A 257 26.55 13.51 -30.60
CA LEU A 257 25.17 13.93 -30.31
C LEU A 257 25.10 15.29 -29.60
N PRO A 258 25.93 15.60 -28.58
CA PRO A 258 25.90 16.92 -27.94
C PRO A 258 26.21 18.09 -28.88
N LEU A 259 26.93 17.85 -29.97
CA LEU A 259 27.33 18.89 -30.92
C LEU A 259 26.22 19.16 -31.95
N VAL A 260 25.49 18.11 -32.35
CA VAL A 260 24.55 18.16 -33.47
C VAL A 260 23.09 18.17 -33.05
N CYS A 261 22.76 17.64 -31.87
CA CYS A 261 21.41 17.63 -31.33
C CYS A 261 21.03 19.02 -30.85
N LYS A 262 19.81 19.45 -31.15
CA LYS A 262 19.25 20.74 -30.73
C LYS A 262 17.97 20.48 -29.95
N ILE A 263 17.92 21.02 -28.74
CA ILE A 263 16.78 20.91 -27.83
C ILE A 263 16.36 22.32 -27.42
N GLY A 264 15.05 22.59 -27.39
CA GLY A 264 14.52 23.89 -26.95
C GLY A 264 13.01 23.99 -27.11
N ALA A 265 12.48 25.21 -27.00
CA ALA A 265 11.07 25.50 -27.24
C ALA A 265 10.71 25.32 -28.74
N PRO A 266 9.45 25.02 -29.10
CA PRO A 266 9.04 24.75 -30.49
C PRO A 266 9.33 25.89 -31.47
N ASP A 267 9.09 27.13 -31.04
CA ASP A 267 9.33 28.34 -31.82
C ASP A 267 10.83 28.55 -32.05
N ASP A 268 11.65 28.23 -31.04
CA ASP A 268 13.09 28.32 -31.10
C ASP A 268 13.70 27.22 -31.98
N VAL A 269 13.21 25.98 -31.95
CA VAL A 269 13.83 24.86 -32.70
C VAL A 269 13.70 25.02 -34.21
N THR A 270 12.59 25.59 -34.68
CA THR A 270 12.40 25.88 -36.11
C THR A 270 13.35 27.01 -36.58
N LEU A 271 13.71 27.93 -35.69
CA LEU A 271 14.73 28.96 -35.93
C LEU A 271 16.17 28.43 -35.75
N LEU A 272 16.40 27.55 -34.79
CA LEU A 272 17.69 26.95 -34.42
C LEU A 272 18.31 26.18 -35.59
N ILE A 273 17.48 25.50 -36.38
CA ILE A 273 17.91 24.78 -37.60
C ILE A 273 18.45 25.75 -38.66
N ASN A 274 17.99 27.01 -38.65
CA ASN A 274 18.32 28.01 -39.66
C ASN A 274 19.37 29.05 -39.23
N VAL A 275 19.55 29.29 -37.91
CA VAL A 275 20.33 30.45 -37.38
C VAL A 275 21.47 30.06 -36.44
N ALA A 276 21.76 28.76 -36.23
CA ALA A 276 22.88 28.29 -35.40
C ALA A 276 22.88 28.84 -33.95
N LEU A 277 21.71 29.05 -33.36
CA LEU A 277 21.58 29.33 -31.93
C LEU A 277 21.93 28.09 -31.08
N ASN A 278 22.31 28.30 -29.83
CA ASN A 278 22.62 27.23 -28.88
C ASN A 278 21.32 26.81 -28.17
N GLY A 279 20.89 25.57 -28.41
CA GLY A 279 19.81 24.95 -27.63
C GLY A 279 20.28 24.53 -26.24
N VAL A 280 19.44 23.79 -25.53
CA VAL A 280 19.78 23.20 -24.22
C VAL A 280 20.98 22.27 -24.38
N PRO A 281 22.10 22.52 -23.67
CA PRO A 281 23.27 21.66 -23.74
C PRO A 281 22.98 20.25 -23.25
N LEU A 282 23.53 19.25 -23.95
CA LEU A 282 23.51 17.85 -23.54
C LEU A 282 24.85 17.47 -22.91
N VAL A 283 24.80 16.92 -21.70
CA VAL A 283 25.99 16.44 -20.98
C VAL A 283 25.96 14.92 -20.95
N PRO A 284 26.92 14.21 -21.58
CA PRO A 284 26.98 12.75 -21.54
C PRO A 284 27.20 12.26 -20.11
N LEU A 285 26.42 11.27 -19.67
CA LEU A 285 26.53 10.70 -18.33
C LEU A 285 27.54 9.55 -18.31
N THR A 286 28.41 9.55 -17.29
CA THR A 286 29.34 8.45 -17.02
C THR A 286 28.67 7.31 -16.25
N SER A 287 27.66 7.61 -15.45
CA SER A 287 26.81 6.66 -14.74
C SER A 287 25.36 7.12 -14.76
N VAL A 288 24.44 6.21 -15.09
CA VAL A 288 23.00 6.49 -15.11
C VAL A 288 22.49 6.59 -13.66
N PRO A 289 21.82 7.68 -13.26
CA PRO A 289 21.17 7.78 -11.95
C PRO A 289 20.24 6.60 -11.68
N ALA A 290 20.24 6.11 -10.44
CA ALA A 290 19.46 4.93 -10.03
C ALA A 290 17.94 5.06 -10.27
N ALA A 291 17.45 6.30 -10.40
CA ALA A 291 16.05 6.58 -10.69
C ALA A 291 15.67 6.24 -12.15
N LEU A 292 16.60 6.40 -13.11
CA LEU A 292 16.31 6.19 -14.53
C LEU A 292 16.33 4.70 -14.91
N PRO A 293 15.50 4.29 -15.89
CA PRO A 293 15.53 2.93 -16.38
C PRO A 293 16.83 2.65 -17.14
N LEU A 294 17.65 1.71 -16.65
CA LEU A 294 18.90 1.27 -17.28
C LEU A 294 18.63 0.36 -18.48
N ARG A 295 19.11 0.76 -19.66
CA ARG A 295 19.05 0.00 -20.90
C ARG A 295 20.45 -0.15 -21.47
N LEU A 296 20.92 -1.38 -21.64
CA LEU A 296 22.29 -1.70 -22.03
C LEU A 296 22.71 -1.10 -23.39
N GLU A 297 21.76 -0.95 -24.32
CA GLU A 297 22.02 -0.42 -25.66
C GLU A 297 21.88 1.11 -25.77
N ASN A 298 21.40 1.79 -24.72
CA ASN A 298 21.12 3.22 -24.78
C ASN A 298 22.27 4.03 -24.18
N GLN A 299 22.45 5.23 -24.71
CA GLN A 299 23.33 6.25 -24.16
C GLN A 299 22.50 7.33 -23.47
N TYR A 300 22.97 7.81 -22.32
CA TYR A 300 22.22 8.75 -21.49
C TYR A 300 22.93 10.10 -21.42
N PHE A 301 22.14 11.16 -21.51
CA PHE A 301 22.59 12.54 -21.45
C PHE A 301 21.72 13.31 -20.45
N ALA A 302 22.33 14.14 -19.62
CA ALA A 302 21.61 15.13 -18.83
C ALA A 302 21.40 16.40 -19.67
N LEU A 303 20.24 17.02 -19.53
CA LEU A 303 19.98 18.35 -20.07
C LEU A 303 20.46 19.38 -19.04
N ASP A 304 21.25 20.35 -19.49
CA ASP A 304 21.67 21.46 -18.62
C ASP A 304 20.53 22.46 -18.41
N MET A 305 19.79 22.25 -17.33
CA MET A 305 18.64 23.05 -16.93
C MET A 305 19.02 24.47 -16.44
N HIS A 306 20.31 24.79 -16.30
CA HIS A 306 20.74 26.15 -15.95
C HIS A 306 20.80 27.09 -17.16
N SER A 307 20.76 26.55 -18.38
CA SER A 307 20.78 27.33 -19.61
C SER A 307 19.48 28.14 -19.82
N ASP A 308 19.60 29.31 -20.45
CA ASP A 308 18.42 30.14 -20.72
C ASP A 308 17.44 29.48 -21.71
N ALA A 309 17.96 28.64 -22.62
CA ALA A 309 17.14 27.80 -23.50
C ALA A 309 16.26 26.81 -22.72
N ALA A 310 16.75 26.28 -21.59
CA ALA A 310 15.97 25.36 -20.76
C ALA A 310 14.83 26.09 -20.02
N LYS A 311 15.06 27.33 -19.59
CA LYS A 311 14.02 28.17 -18.99
C LYS A 311 12.91 28.49 -20.01
N SER A 312 13.28 28.91 -21.22
CA SER A 312 12.33 29.15 -22.33
C SER A 312 11.50 27.90 -22.63
N MET A 313 12.15 26.72 -22.68
CA MET A 313 11.48 25.44 -22.88
C MET A 313 10.43 25.15 -21.79
N LEU A 314 10.76 25.33 -20.51
CA LEU A 314 9.84 25.11 -19.39
C LEU A 314 8.66 26.12 -19.37
N GLU A 315 8.95 27.39 -19.68
CA GLU A 315 7.95 28.46 -19.79
C GLU A 315 6.95 28.19 -20.92
N SER A 316 7.45 27.76 -22.09
CA SER A 316 6.61 27.37 -23.23
C SER A 316 5.77 26.13 -22.96
N GLY A 317 6.13 25.32 -21.95
CA GLY A 317 5.46 24.07 -21.62
C GLY A 317 5.65 22.98 -22.69
N CYS A 318 6.67 23.11 -23.55
CA CYS A 318 6.93 22.15 -24.61
C CYS A 318 8.43 22.00 -24.87
N CYS A 319 8.88 20.76 -25.03
CA CYS A 319 10.23 20.41 -25.43
C CYS A 319 10.22 19.89 -26.87
N MET A 320 11.11 20.44 -27.69
CA MET A 320 11.31 20.02 -29.07
C MET A 320 12.76 19.57 -29.25
N ILE A 321 12.94 18.36 -29.77
CA ILE A 321 14.25 17.75 -30.01
C ILE A 321 14.45 17.60 -31.52
N TYR A 322 15.62 17.97 -32.01
CA TYR A 322 16.06 17.75 -33.38
C TYR A 322 17.42 17.07 -33.39
N ALA A 323 17.57 16.03 -34.19
CA ALA A 323 18.87 15.41 -34.47
C ALA A 323 19.02 15.11 -35.97
N PRO A 324 20.13 15.49 -36.61
CA PRO A 324 20.32 15.23 -38.03
C PRO A 324 20.38 13.74 -38.34
N GLY A 325 19.94 13.34 -39.54
CA GLY A 325 19.93 11.94 -39.99
C GLY A 325 21.30 11.28 -40.09
N THR A 326 22.39 12.05 -39.97
CA THR A 326 23.75 11.52 -39.80
C THR A 326 23.92 10.72 -38.51
N MET A 327 23.00 10.84 -37.53
CA MET A 327 23.00 10.09 -36.28
C MET A 327 22.35 8.68 -36.39
N GLY A 328 22.06 8.21 -37.60
CA GLY A 328 21.46 6.88 -37.83
C GLY A 328 19.96 6.83 -37.50
N ASP A 329 19.45 5.62 -37.20
CA ASP A 329 18.06 5.42 -36.74
C ASP A 329 17.96 5.78 -35.24
N LEU A 330 17.96 7.09 -34.97
CA LEU A 330 17.95 7.63 -33.63
C LEU A 330 16.54 7.56 -33.02
N LYS A 331 16.43 6.93 -31.85
CA LYS A 331 15.19 6.83 -31.06
C LYS A 331 15.43 7.48 -29.70
N PRO A 332 14.97 8.73 -29.51
CA PRO A 332 15.11 9.42 -28.24
C PRO A 332 13.94 9.09 -27.31
N GLU A 333 14.23 9.05 -26.02
CA GLU A 333 13.27 9.01 -24.93
C GLU A 333 13.65 10.08 -23.91
N LEU A 334 12.66 10.85 -23.44
CA LEU A 334 12.86 11.94 -22.50
C LEU A 334 12.30 11.55 -21.13
N PHE A 335 13.10 11.74 -20.09
CA PHE A 335 12.73 11.48 -18.70
C PHE A 335 12.93 12.73 -17.87
N ALA A 336 12.04 12.96 -16.91
CA ALA A 336 12.20 13.97 -15.88
C ALA A 336 12.28 13.30 -14.51
N VAL A 337 13.29 13.64 -13.72
CA VAL A 337 13.49 13.16 -12.36
C VAL A 337 13.22 14.31 -11.40
N LEU A 338 12.18 14.19 -10.57
CA LEU A 338 11.83 15.20 -9.57
C LEU A 338 12.93 15.27 -8.50
N ARG A 339 13.48 16.47 -8.28
CA ARG A 339 14.37 16.79 -7.16
C ARG A 339 13.50 16.93 -5.90
N THR A 340 14.07 16.56 -4.76
CA THR A 340 13.38 16.50 -3.45
C THR A 340 13.36 17.83 -2.73
#